data_AF-A0A7S0E1I1-F1
#
_entry.id   AF-A0A7S0E1I1-F1
#
_cell.length_a   1.000
_cell.length_b   1.000
_cell.length_c   1.000
_cell.angle_alpha   90.00
_cell.angle_beta   90.00
_cell.angle_gamma   90.00
#
_symmetry.space_group_name_H-M   'P 1'
#
loop_
_entity.id
_entity.type
_entity.pdbx_description
1 polymer ?
#
loop_
_entity_poly.entity_id
_entity_poly.type
_entity_poly.pdbx_seq_one_letter_code
_entity_poly.pdbx_strand_id
1 'polypeptide(L)'
;RGGGTSSLPTSLQSLANLVCTKIRPGAIIKWWKKNDGYVIFSLQGNRYCENIQRQHKANGILIVFHLESGMWWQKCQDPECRMINFRGPKFPIEPAVLEVALAAQRRYEIPSSSSPE
;
A
#
# COMPACT_ATOMS: atom_id res chain seq x y z
N ARG A 1 -18.30 1.93 4.60
CA ARG A 1 -18.33 1.32 3.24
C ARG A 1 -18.02 2.44 2.27
N GLY A 2 -17.04 2.27 1.39
CA GLY A 2 -16.61 3.30 0.43
C GLY A 2 -15.09 3.41 0.44
N GLY A 3 -14.48 3.24 -0.73
CA GLY A 3 -13.03 3.34 -0.85
C GLY A 3 -12.53 3.08 -2.26
N GLY A 4 -13.29 3.50 -3.28
CA GLY A 4 -12.75 3.61 -4.63
C GLY A 4 -11.59 4.62 -4.65
N THR A 5 -10.75 4.57 -5.69
CA THR A 5 -9.57 5.44 -5.81
C THR A 5 -9.88 6.94 -5.75
N SER A 6 -11.15 7.33 -5.94
CA SER A 6 -11.67 8.69 -5.88
C SER A 6 -11.67 9.33 -4.47
N SER A 7 -11.56 8.55 -3.40
CA SER A 7 -11.50 9.08 -2.03
C SER A 7 -10.08 9.12 -1.44
N LEU A 8 -9.05 8.87 -2.25
CA LEU A 8 -7.65 8.92 -1.82
C LEU A 8 -7.12 10.36 -1.93
N PRO A 9 -6.26 10.79 -0.99
CA PRO A 9 -5.42 11.97 -1.21
C PRO A 9 -4.64 11.82 -2.51
N THR A 10 -4.45 12.92 -3.25
CA THR A 10 -3.74 12.94 -4.54
C THR A 10 -2.38 12.23 -4.47
N SER A 11 -1.68 12.37 -3.35
CA SER A 11 -0.37 11.74 -3.12
C SER A 11 -0.38 10.23 -3.00
N LEU A 12 -1.50 9.64 -2.55
CA LEU A 12 -1.66 8.19 -2.49
C LEU A 12 -2.25 7.62 -3.77
N GLN A 13 -2.77 8.48 -4.65
CA GLN A 13 -3.38 8.08 -5.90
C GLN A 13 -2.35 7.51 -6.89
N SER A 14 -1.12 8.03 -6.88
CA SER A 14 0.00 7.48 -7.66
C SER A 14 0.34 6.05 -7.23
N LEU A 15 0.41 5.77 -5.92
CA LEU A 15 0.63 4.43 -5.38
C LEU A 15 -0.54 3.48 -5.71
N ALA A 16 -1.78 3.94 -5.55
CA ALA A 16 -2.95 3.14 -5.89
C ALA A 16 -2.99 2.80 -7.40
N ASN A 17 -2.65 3.76 -8.27
CA ASN A 17 -2.55 3.54 -9.71
C ASN A 17 -1.45 2.53 -10.04
N LEU A 18 -0.27 2.65 -9.42
CA LEU A 18 0.80 1.66 -9.56
C LEU A 18 0.31 0.25 -9.20
N VAL A 19 -0.42 0.13 -8.09
CA VAL A 19 -0.99 -1.16 -7.66
C VAL A 19 -1.97 -1.70 -8.70
N CYS A 20 -2.97 -0.92 -9.10
CA CYS A 20 -4.07 -1.39 -9.94
C CYS A 20 -3.70 -1.60 -11.41
N THR A 21 -2.62 -0.97 -11.90
CA THR A 21 -2.22 -1.05 -13.32
C THR A 21 -1.03 -1.98 -13.56
N LYS A 22 -0.06 -2.06 -12.63
CA LYS A 22 1.16 -2.85 -12.81
C LYS A 22 1.27 -4.02 -11.82
N ILE A 23 1.13 -3.76 -10.52
CA ILE A 23 1.42 -4.79 -9.49
C ILE A 23 0.32 -5.86 -9.47
N ARG A 24 -0.94 -5.44 -9.50
CA ARG A 24 -2.14 -6.29 -9.54
C ARG A 24 -3.15 -5.71 -10.53
N PRO A 25 -2.92 -5.94 -11.84
CA PRO A 25 -3.88 -5.57 -12.87
C PRO A 25 -5.28 -6.12 -12.56
N GLY A 26 -6.30 -5.28 -12.75
CA GLY A 26 -7.70 -5.62 -12.48
C GLY A 26 -8.08 -5.63 -10.99
N ALA A 27 -7.16 -5.31 -10.08
CA ALA A 27 -7.49 -5.06 -8.68
C ALA A 27 -8.17 -3.71 -8.51
N ILE A 28 -9.04 -3.62 -7.50
CA ILE A 28 -9.62 -2.37 -7.03
C ILE A 28 -9.20 -2.19 -5.58
N ILE A 29 -8.85 -0.96 -5.19
CA ILE A 29 -8.62 -0.64 -3.79
C ILE A 29 -9.96 -0.73 -3.05
N LYS A 30 -10.05 -1.62 -2.06
CA LYS A 30 -11.25 -1.79 -1.22
C LYS A 30 -11.24 -0.82 -0.04
N TRP A 31 -10.07 -0.70 0.59
CA TRP A 31 -9.77 0.24 1.66
C TRP A 31 -8.26 0.47 1.72
N TRP A 32 -7.87 1.55 2.40
CA TRP A 32 -6.47 1.88 2.61
C TRP A 32 -6.26 2.37 4.04
N LYS A 33 -5.03 2.26 4.52
CA LYS A 33 -4.59 2.83 5.80
C LYS A 33 -3.20 3.41 5.62
N LYS A 34 -2.96 4.58 6.21
CA LYS A 34 -1.63 5.16 6.37
C LYS A 34 -1.23 5.09 7.84
N ASN A 35 0.04 4.80 8.10
CA ASN A 35 0.69 4.91 9.40
C ASN A 35 2.08 5.52 9.18
N ASP A 36 2.77 5.98 10.23
CA ASP A 36 4.10 6.61 10.11
C ASP A 36 5.06 5.80 9.23
N GLY A 37 5.37 6.31 8.03
CA GLY A 37 6.23 5.64 7.05
C GLY A 37 5.57 4.53 6.19
N TYR A 38 4.34 4.11 6.48
CA TYR A 38 3.66 3.00 5.80
C TYR A 38 2.35 3.39 5.12
N VAL A 39 2.10 2.81 3.95
CA VAL A 39 0.79 2.85 3.27
C VAL A 39 0.36 1.43 2.95
N ILE A 40 -0.83 1.05 3.41
CA ILE A 40 -1.38 -0.29 3.22
C ILE A 40 -2.64 -0.17 2.37
N PHE A 41 -2.66 -0.90 1.25
CA PHE A 41 -3.85 -1.07 0.43
C PHE A 41 -4.40 -2.47 0.58
N SER A 42 -5.71 -2.56 0.74
CA SER A 42 -6.44 -3.82 0.65
C SER A 42 -7.14 -3.90 -0.68
N LEU A 43 -7.00 -5.04 -1.34
CA LEU A 43 -7.47 -5.25 -2.70
C LEU A 43 -8.79 -6.03 -2.74
N GLN A 44 -9.56 -5.75 -3.77
CA GLN A 44 -10.69 -6.54 -4.25
C GLN A 44 -10.49 -6.84 -5.74
N GLY A 45 -11.11 -7.92 -6.26
CA GLY A 45 -11.03 -8.31 -7.67
C GLY A 45 -9.80 -9.17 -7.99
N ASN A 46 -8.65 -8.91 -7.38
CA ASN A 46 -7.44 -9.73 -7.53
C ASN A 46 -7.02 -10.35 -6.20
N ARG A 47 -6.99 -11.69 -6.15
CA ARG A 47 -6.70 -12.48 -4.93
C ARG A 47 -5.46 -13.36 -5.05
N TYR A 48 -4.58 -13.07 -6.00
CA TYR A 48 -3.36 -13.84 -6.21
C TYR A 48 -2.43 -13.73 -4.98
N CYS A 49 -2.03 -14.86 -4.43
CA CYS A 49 -1.12 -14.94 -3.29
C CYS A 49 0.24 -15.46 -3.75
N GLU A 50 1.31 -14.73 -3.41
CA GLU A 50 2.68 -15.12 -3.77
C GLU A 50 3.20 -16.28 -2.90
N ASN A 51 2.62 -16.51 -1.72
CA ASN A 51 3.02 -17.63 -0.87
C ASN A 51 2.76 -18.98 -1.52
N ILE A 52 1.53 -19.14 -2.04
CA ILE A 52 1.06 -20.40 -2.66
C ILE A 52 1.02 -20.32 -4.18
N GLN A 53 1.44 -19.19 -4.75
CA GLN A 53 1.50 -18.89 -6.18
C GLN A 53 0.17 -19.15 -6.94
N ARG A 54 -0.95 -18.91 -6.27
CA ARG A 54 -2.30 -19.04 -6.86
C ARG A 54 -3.31 -18.13 -6.17
N GLN A 55 -4.51 -18.05 -6.73
CA GLN A 55 -5.59 -17.26 -6.14
C GLN A 55 -6.28 -18.00 -4.98
N HIS A 56 -6.58 -17.29 -3.89
CA HIS A 56 -7.47 -17.82 -2.84
C HIS A 56 -8.94 -17.60 -3.20
N LYS A 57 -9.83 -18.50 -2.72
CA LYS A 57 -11.28 -18.42 -2.97
C LYS A 57 -11.95 -17.20 -2.36
N ALA A 58 -11.58 -16.80 -1.14
CA ALA A 58 -12.31 -15.75 -0.39
C ALA A 58 -11.43 -14.69 0.28
N ASN A 59 -10.11 -14.86 0.28
CA ASN A 59 -9.23 -14.07 1.13
C ASN A 59 -8.76 -12.77 0.46
N GLY A 60 -8.38 -11.80 1.29
CA GLY A 60 -7.94 -10.49 0.85
C GLY A 60 -6.43 -10.40 0.69
N ILE A 61 -5.99 -9.74 -0.37
CA ILE A 61 -4.58 -9.40 -0.59
C ILE A 61 -4.35 -7.98 -0.08
N LEU A 62 -3.24 -7.80 0.63
CA LEU A 62 -2.75 -6.49 1.06
C LEU A 62 -1.45 -6.18 0.33
N ILE A 63 -1.34 -4.96 -0.18
CA ILE A 63 -0.07 -4.40 -0.64
C ILE A 63 0.39 -3.39 0.40
N VAL A 64 1.59 -3.60 0.94
CA VAL A 64 2.19 -2.76 1.98
C VAL A 64 3.36 -2.02 1.35
N PHE A 65 3.31 -0.69 1.43
CA PHE A 65 4.40 0.20 1.06
C PHE A 65 5.07 0.70 2.34
N HIS A 66 6.40 0.70 2.34
CA HIS A 66 7.25 1.35 3.33
C HIS A 66 8.02 2.45 2.61
N LEU A 67 7.58 3.70 2.82
CA LEU A 67 8.01 4.85 2.05
C LEU A 67 9.44 5.26 2.38
N GLU A 68 9.85 5.18 3.64
CA GLU A 68 11.21 5.54 4.06
C GLU A 68 12.27 4.64 3.41
N SER A 69 12.03 3.32 3.37
CA SER A 69 12.95 2.41 2.67
C SER A 69 12.71 2.33 1.16
N GLY A 70 11.66 2.97 0.63
CA GLY A 70 11.30 2.88 -0.78
C GLY A 70 10.91 1.47 -1.25
N MET A 71 10.34 0.63 -0.38
CA MET A 71 10.04 -0.77 -0.69
C MET A 71 8.56 -1.10 -0.50
N TRP A 72 8.04 -2.06 -1.25
CA TRP A 72 6.72 -2.62 -1.05
C TRP A 72 6.75 -4.16 -1.05
N TRP A 73 5.74 -4.77 -0.44
CA TRP A 73 5.55 -6.23 -0.45
C TRP A 73 4.08 -6.58 -0.29
N GLN A 74 3.76 -7.84 -0.57
CA GLN A 74 2.45 -8.39 -0.35
C GLN A 74 2.30 -9.00 1.05
N LYS A 75 1.11 -8.86 1.64
CA LYS A 75 0.61 -9.75 2.69
C LYS A 75 -0.69 -10.42 2.23
N CYS A 76 -0.96 -11.60 2.75
CA CYS A 76 -2.20 -12.32 2.51
C CYS A 76 -3.01 -12.41 3.80
N GLN A 77 -4.34 -12.26 3.70
CA GLN A 77 -5.26 -12.35 4.84
C GLN A 77 -5.79 -13.77 5.08
N ASP A 78 -5.40 -14.73 4.24
CA ASP A 78 -5.72 -16.15 4.44
C ASP A 78 -5.20 -16.65 5.79
N PRO A 79 -5.98 -17.44 6.56
CA PRO A 79 -5.58 -17.91 7.88
C PRO A 79 -4.24 -18.65 7.91
N GLU A 80 -3.96 -19.51 6.92
CA GLU A 80 -2.70 -20.27 6.86
C GLU A 80 -1.53 -19.32 6.61
N CYS A 81 -1.70 -18.36 5.69
CA CYS A 81 -0.69 -17.34 5.43
C CYS A 81 -0.47 -16.42 6.64
N ARG A 82 -1.53 -16.11 7.41
CA ARG A 82 -1.44 -15.27 8.61
C ARG A 82 -0.76 -15.99 9.76
N MET A 83 -0.97 -17.31 9.90
CA MET A 83 -0.36 -18.12 10.97
C MET A 83 1.16 -18.12 10.88
N ILE A 84 1.71 -18.15 9.67
CA ILE A 84 3.16 -18.04 9.43
C ILE A 84 3.64 -16.57 9.29
N ASN A 85 2.76 -15.60 9.55
CA ASN A 85 3.00 -14.16 9.35
C ASN A 85 3.61 -13.85 7.96
N PHE A 86 3.08 -14.45 6.90
CA PHE A 86 3.61 -14.34 5.55
C PHE A 86 3.84 -12.89 5.14
N ARG A 87 5.03 -12.65 4.60
CA ARG A 87 5.43 -11.43 3.91
C ARG A 87 6.07 -11.85 2.60
N GLY A 88 5.52 -11.36 1.50
CA GLY A 88 6.09 -11.60 0.17
C GLY A 88 7.48 -10.99 0.04
N PRO A 89 8.17 -11.29 -1.06
CA PRO A 89 9.41 -10.60 -1.42
C PRO A 89 9.23 -9.09 -1.42
N LYS A 90 10.29 -8.37 -1.08
CA LYS A 90 10.30 -6.91 -1.13
C LYS A 90 10.70 -6.46 -2.52
N PHE A 91 9.98 -5.49 -3.04
CA PHE A 91 10.22 -4.89 -4.35
C PHE A 91 10.40 -3.39 -4.21
N PRO A 92 11.24 -2.76 -5.05
CA PRO A 92 11.39 -1.31 -5.04
C PRO A 92 10.11 -0.63 -5.50
N ILE A 93 9.82 0.53 -4.90
CA ILE A 93 8.81 1.46 -5.39
C ILE A 93 9.42 2.23 -6.57
N GLU A 94 8.65 2.45 -7.63
CA GLU A 94 9.11 3.29 -8.75
C GLU A 94 9.51 4.68 -8.24
N PRO A 95 10.74 5.17 -8.54
CA PRO A 95 11.26 6.41 -7.94
C PRO A 95 10.33 7.60 -8.09
N ALA A 96 9.74 7.79 -9.28
CA ALA A 96 8.79 8.89 -9.53
C ALA A 96 7.52 8.79 -8.67
N VAL A 97 7.04 7.56 -8.39
CA VAL A 97 5.87 7.34 -7.53
C VAL A 97 6.23 7.58 -6.07
N LEU A 98 7.43 7.15 -5.65
CA LEU A 98 7.95 7.34 -4.31
C LEU A 98 8.11 8.83 -3.96
N GLU A 99 8.70 9.62 -4.85
CA GLU A 99 8.86 11.07 -4.67
C GLU A 99 7.53 11.78 -4.41
N VAL A 100 6.50 11.44 -5.20
CA VAL A 100 5.15 12.00 -5.03
C VAL A 100 4.56 11.63 -3.67
N ALA A 101 4.76 10.39 -3.22
CA ALA A 101 4.26 9.93 -1.93
C ALA A 101 4.99 10.60 -0.75
N LEU A 102 6.31 10.74 -0.82
CA LEU A 102 7.15 11.39 0.19
C LEU A 102 6.90 12.89 0.29
N ALA A 103 6.72 13.58 -0.84
CA ALA A 103 6.38 15.00 -0.88
C ALA A 103 5.08 15.33 -0.11
N ALA A 104 4.20 14.35 0.07
CA ALA A 104 2.99 14.50 0.85
C ALA A 104 3.11 14.05 2.31
N GLN A 105 4.15 13.29 2.68
CA GLN A 105 4.48 13.09 4.09
C GLN A 105 5.04 14.38 4.70
N ARG A 106 6.02 15.00 4.02
CA ARG A 106 6.71 16.21 4.50
C ARG A 106 5.80 17.42 4.73
N ARG A 107 4.66 17.52 4.04
CA ARG A 107 3.68 18.60 4.23
C ARG A 107 2.90 18.53 5.56
N TYR A 108 2.88 17.38 6.23
CA TYR A 108 2.26 17.21 7.55
C TYR A 108 3.27 17.30 8.70
N GLU A 109 4.57 17.33 8.39
CA GLU A 109 5.67 17.42 9.35
C GLU A 109 6.18 18.86 9.49
N ILE A 110 5.31 19.87 9.41
CA ILE A 110 5.65 21.19 9.94
C ILE A 110 5.65 21.03 11.47
N PRO A 111 6.80 21.17 12.16
CA PRO A 111 6.79 21.19 13.61
C PRO A 111 6.01 22.44 14.02
N SER A 112 4.94 22.26 14.79
CA SER A 112 4.39 23.35 15.59
C SER A 112 5.52 23.95 16.43
N SER A 113 5.72 25.26 16.27
CA SER A 113 6.48 26.17 17.14
C SER A 113 7.96 25.85 17.39
N SER A 114 8.82 26.41 16.54
CA SER A 114 9.93 27.21 17.08
C SER A 114 9.30 28.51 17.61
N SER A 115 9.02 28.59 18.92
CA SER A 115 8.83 29.90 19.57
C SER A 115 10.19 30.57 19.66
N PRO A 116 10.37 31.81 19.15
CA PRO A 116 11.53 32.60 19.50
C PRO A 116 11.33 33.16 20.93
N GLU A 117 12.20 32.77 21.85
CA GLU A 117 12.58 33.59 23.01
C GLU A 117 14.09 33.82 22.95
#